data_AF-A0A2E3NVV4-F1
#
_entry.id   AF-A0A2E3NVV4-F1
#
_cell.length_a   1.000
_cell.length_b   1.000
_cell.length_c   1.000
_cell.angle_alpha   90.00
_cell.angle_beta   90.00
_cell.angle_gamma   90.00
#
_symmetry.space_group_name_H-M   'P 1'
#
loop_
_entity.id
_entity.type
_entity.pdbx_description
1 polymer ?
#
loop_
_entity_poly.entity_id
_entity_poly.type
_entity_poly.pdbx_seq_one_letter_code
_entity_poly.pdbx_strand_id
1 'polypeptide(L)'
;MKQLHSSSVRQRGSVLLISLIMLLVLTVIGITTLRTVVSQERMSANDRDSQIAFQAAELGLRDGERWINSQAELPHELECISDTPPCRGADFPGVFMISPVESQFDTVGDLIAMTLNDWTTEGESLQNPAYDPAQGGAPLQGVAEQPRFLIREARIIRDSLTLGRGDETQRYLYEVTAIGVGAEQDSQRVLQSTFIRRF
;
A
#
# COMPACT_ATOMS: atom_id res chain seq x y z
N MET A 1 -52.46 79.31 21.67
CA MET A 1 -52.13 78.13 22.49
C MET A 1 -50.99 77.37 21.82
N LYS A 2 -49.92 77.11 22.58
CA LYS A 2 -48.81 76.12 22.42
C LYS A 2 -48.29 75.78 21.00
N GLN A 3 -47.14 76.37 20.67
CA GLN A 3 -46.18 75.87 19.68
C GLN A 3 -45.41 74.69 20.29
N LEU A 4 -45.62 73.47 19.78
CA LEU A 4 -44.86 72.27 20.14
C LEU A 4 -43.50 72.31 19.42
N HIS A 5 -42.43 72.62 20.14
CA HIS A 5 -41.06 72.53 19.62
C HIS A 5 -40.62 71.07 19.58
N SER A 6 -40.52 70.50 18.37
CA SER A 6 -39.86 69.21 18.13
C SER A 6 -38.34 69.40 18.19
N SER A 7 -37.71 68.88 19.24
CA SER A 7 -36.25 68.84 19.35
C SER A 7 -35.69 67.76 18.41
N SER A 8 -35.14 68.18 17.27
CA SER A 8 -34.39 67.30 16.37
C SER A 8 -33.08 66.87 17.03
N VAL A 9 -33.04 65.63 17.52
CA VAL A 9 -31.81 65.00 18.00
C VAL A 9 -30.95 64.70 16.77
N ARG A 10 -29.85 65.45 16.59
CA ARG A 10 -28.84 65.16 15.56
C ARG A 10 -28.14 63.83 15.90
N GLN A 11 -28.54 62.75 15.24
CA GLN A 11 -27.80 61.49 15.28
C GLN A 11 -26.45 61.67 14.59
N ARG A 12 -25.37 61.56 15.36
CA ARG A 12 -24.00 61.51 14.84
C ARG A 12 -23.69 60.07 14.41
N GLY A 13 -23.65 59.87 13.10
CA GLY A 13 -23.48 58.58 12.45
C GLY A 13 -22.18 57.88 12.86
N SER A 14 -22.31 56.87 13.72
CA SER A 14 -21.25 55.89 14.02
C SER A 14 -21.54 54.53 13.36
N VAL A 15 -22.65 54.43 12.62
CA VAL A 15 -23.14 53.19 11.99
C VAL A 15 -22.11 52.57 11.05
N LEU A 16 -21.40 53.39 10.26
CA LEU A 16 -20.38 52.92 9.32
C LEU A 16 -19.19 52.24 10.02
N LEU A 17 -18.79 52.77 11.19
CA LEU A 17 -17.70 52.21 11.98
C LEU A 17 -18.11 50.87 12.60
N ILE A 18 -19.34 50.79 13.15
CA ILE A 18 -19.89 49.55 13.71
C ILE A 18 -20.05 48.49 12.61
N SER A 19 -20.57 48.88 11.43
CA SER A 19 -20.71 47.95 10.30
C SER A 19 -19.37 47.43 9.80
N LEU A 20 -18.33 48.27 9.77
CA LEU A 20 -16.99 47.86 9.36
C LEU A 20 -16.38 46.87 10.37
N ILE A 21 -16.54 47.13 11.66
CA ILE A 21 -16.08 46.20 12.71
C ILE A 21 -16.82 44.87 12.61
N MET A 22 -18.14 44.89 12.46
CA MET A 22 -18.92 43.66 12.29
C MET A 22 -18.51 42.88 11.04
N LEU A 23 -18.31 43.56 9.91
CA LEU A 23 -17.79 42.95 8.69
C LEU A 23 -16.42 42.29 8.95
N LEU A 24 -15.52 43.00 9.63
CA LEU A 24 -14.18 42.49 9.94
C LEU A 24 -14.22 41.28 10.89
N VAL A 25 -15.11 41.27 11.87
CA VAL A 25 -15.29 40.10 12.76
C VAL A 25 -15.80 38.90 11.96
N LEU A 26 -16.81 39.10 11.10
CA LEU A 26 -17.35 38.04 10.26
C LEU A 26 -16.32 37.48 9.28
N THR A 27 -15.47 38.34 8.69
CA THR A 27 -14.42 37.87 7.77
C THR A 27 -13.34 37.07 8.48
N VAL A 28 -12.91 37.48 9.68
CA VAL A 28 -11.92 36.71 10.47
C VAL A 28 -12.47 35.33 10.85
N ILE A 29 -13.74 35.26 11.28
CA ILE A 29 -14.41 33.98 11.56
C ILE A 29 -14.49 33.14 10.28
N GLY A 30 -14.93 33.73 9.17
CA GLY A 30 -15.03 33.05 7.87
C GLY A 30 -13.69 32.51 7.37
N ILE A 31 -12.60 33.26 7.51
CA ILE A 31 -11.27 32.78 7.12
C ILE A 31 -10.81 31.63 8.02
N THR A 32 -11.10 31.71 9.33
CA THR A 32 -10.71 30.67 10.28
C THR A 32 -11.44 29.36 9.99
N THR A 33 -12.75 29.41 9.71
CA THR A 33 -13.52 28.21 9.34
C THR A 33 -13.04 27.61 8.02
N LEU A 34 -12.76 28.44 7.01
CA LEU A 34 -12.21 27.97 5.74
C LEU A 34 -10.86 27.25 5.92
N ARG A 35 -9.97 27.77 6.77
CA ARG A 35 -8.68 27.11 7.08
C ARG A 35 -8.90 25.72 7.69
N THR A 36 -9.85 25.60 8.63
CA THR A 36 -10.20 24.30 9.23
C THR A 36 -10.73 23.33 8.19
N VAL A 37 -11.63 23.78 7.31
CA VAL A 37 -12.19 22.95 6.23
C VAL A 37 -11.09 22.44 5.29
N VAL A 38 -10.18 23.32 4.85
CA VAL A 38 -9.04 22.92 4.00
C VAL A 38 -8.14 21.90 4.70
N SER A 39 -7.91 22.04 6.00
CA SER A 39 -7.12 21.06 6.76
C SER A 39 -7.81 19.69 6.85
N GLN A 40 -9.14 19.68 7.05
CA GLN A 40 -9.93 18.44 7.10
C GLN A 40 -9.99 17.76 5.73
N GLU A 41 -10.08 18.54 4.66
CA GLU A 41 -10.03 18.03 3.28
C GLU A 41 -8.69 17.34 3.01
N ARG A 42 -7.57 17.98 3.36
CA ARG A 42 -6.23 17.37 3.19
C ARG A 42 -6.06 16.09 4.01
N MET A 43 -6.54 16.08 5.24
CA MET A 43 -6.51 14.88 6.09
C MET A 43 -7.35 13.75 5.48
N SER A 44 -8.54 14.06 4.96
CA SER A 44 -9.42 13.09 4.31
C SER A 44 -8.83 12.56 3.00
N ALA A 45 -8.14 13.41 2.23
CA ALA A 45 -7.44 13.02 1.02
C ALA A 45 -6.28 12.06 1.34
N ASN A 46 -5.45 12.40 2.34
CA ASN A 46 -4.35 11.55 2.79
C ASN A 46 -4.83 10.20 3.36
N ASP A 47 -5.94 10.21 4.12
CA ASP A 47 -6.55 8.97 4.64
C ASP A 47 -7.07 8.09 3.50
N ARG A 48 -7.78 8.68 2.53
CA ARG A 48 -8.24 7.97 1.34
C ARG A 48 -7.09 7.36 0.56
N ASP A 49 -6.02 8.12 0.34
CA ASP A 49 -4.85 7.66 -0.39
C ASP A 49 -4.12 6.52 0.36
N SER A 50 -4.03 6.63 1.69
CA SER A 50 -3.53 5.57 2.56
C SER A 50 -4.35 4.27 2.46
N GLN A 51 -5.69 4.40 2.36
CA GLN A 51 -6.58 3.24 2.18
C GLN A 51 -6.42 2.60 0.80
N ILE A 52 -6.21 3.39 -0.25
CA ILE A 52 -5.94 2.87 -1.60
C ILE A 52 -4.64 2.07 -1.60
N ALA A 53 -3.56 2.61 -1.02
CA ALA A 53 -2.29 1.91 -0.90
C ALA A 53 -2.42 0.58 -0.15
N PHE A 54 -3.19 0.57 0.95
CA PHE A 54 -3.47 -0.65 1.71
C PHE A 54 -4.26 -1.69 0.90
N GLN A 55 -5.30 -1.26 0.18
CA GLN A 55 -6.08 -2.17 -0.67
C GLN A 55 -5.24 -2.73 -1.82
N ALA A 56 -4.38 -1.92 -2.43
CA ALA A 56 -3.45 -2.38 -3.45
C ALA A 56 -2.48 -3.43 -2.90
N ALA A 57 -1.93 -3.21 -1.70
CA ALA A 57 -1.04 -4.17 -1.05
C ALA A 57 -1.74 -5.51 -0.75
N GLU A 58 -2.99 -5.46 -0.27
CA GLU A 58 -3.82 -6.64 -0.01
C GLU A 58 -4.11 -7.43 -1.30
N LEU A 59 -4.32 -6.73 -2.43
CA LEU A 59 -4.49 -7.38 -3.72
C LEU A 59 -3.22 -8.11 -4.15
N GLY A 60 -2.06 -7.45 -4.07
CA GLY A 60 -0.76 -8.08 -4.35
C GLY A 60 -0.50 -9.30 -3.45
N LEU A 61 -0.83 -9.20 -2.17
CA LEU A 61 -0.69 -10.30 -1.20
C LEU A 61 -1.55 -11.51 -1.60
N ARG A 62 -2.82 -11.27 -1.94
CA ARG A 62 -3.76 -12.31 -2.40
C ARG A 62 -3.37 -12.90 -3.74
N ASP A 63 -2.77 -12.12 -4.63
CA ASP A 63 -2.24 -12.62 -5.89
C ASP A 63 -1.09 -13.61 -5.64
N GLY A 64 -0.19 -13.28 -4.72
CA GLY A 64 0.89 -14.17 -4.28
C GLY A 64 0.35 -15.47 -3.67
N GLU A 65 -0.64 -15.40 -2.78
CA GLU A 65 -1.28 -16.60 -2.22
C GLU A 65 -2.01 -17.43 -3.28
N ARG A 66 -2.69 -16.79 -4.23
CA ARG A 66 -3.35 -17.48 -5.36
C ARG A 66 -2.33 -18.16 -6.26
N TRP A 67 -1.21 -17.51 -6.53
CA TRP A 67 -0.11 -18.11 -7.29
C TRP A 67 0.47 -19.31 -6.56
N ILE A 68 0.71 -19.21 -5.23
CA ILE A 68 1.18 -20.35 -4.44
C ILE A 68 0.19 -21.49 -4.53
N ASN A 69 -1.13 -21.24 -4.58
CA ASN A 69 -2.17 -22.27 -4.70
C ASN A 69 -2.35 -22.85 -6.12
N SER A 70 -1.92 -22.16 -7.18
CA SER A 70 -2.06 -22.66 -8.56
C SER A 70 -0.96 -23.64 -8.97
N GLN A 71 0.15 -23.70 -8.23
CA GLN A 71 1.25 -24.60 -8.58
C GLN A 71 0.86 -26.08 -8.41
N ALA A 72 1.20 -26.95 -9.36
CA ALA A 72 0.93 -28.38 -9.24
C ALA A 72 2.06 -29.13 -8.50
N GLU A 73 3.28 -28.62 -8.61
CA GLU A 73 4.50 -29.18 -8.03
C GLU A 73 5.14 -28.19 -7.06
N LEU A 74 6.09 -28.67 -6.25
CA LEU A 74 6.79 -27.83 -5.29
C LEU A 74 7.64 -26.79 -6.01
N PRO A 75 7.46 -25.49 -5.74
CA PRO A 75 8.18 -24.43 -6.44
C PRO A 75 9.71 -24.52 -6.38
N HIS A 76 10.26 -25.21 -5.36
CA HIS A 76 11.71 -25.40 -5.19
C HIS A 76 12.26 -26.62 -5.98
N GLU A 77 11.41 -27.48 -6.55
CA GLU A 77 11.84 -28.52 -7.50
C GLU A 77 11.85 -28.02 -8.96
N LEU A 78 11.31 -26.83 -9.24
CA LEU A 78 11.47 -26.18 -10.54
C LEU A 78 12.89 -25.61 -10.63
N GLU A 79 13.75 -26.38 -11.28
CA GLU A 79 15.15 -26.08 -11.57
C GLU A 79 15.35 -24.61 -11.95
N CYS A 80 16.26 -23.92 -11.26
CA CYS A 80 16.72 -22.60 -11.67
C CYS A 80 17.36 -22.75 -13.07
N ILE A 81 16.78 -22.09 -14.09
CA ILE A 81 17.28 -22.15 -15.48
C ILE A 81 18.73 -21.63 -15.64
N SER A 82 19.31 -21.03 -14.60
CA SER A 82 20.72 -20.63 -14.59
C SER A 82 21.39 -20.80 -13.22
N ASP A 83 22.57 -21.43 -13.20
CA ASP A 83 23.46 -21.67 -12.05
C ASP A 83 24.04 -20.39 -11.38
N THR A 84 23.48 -19.22 -11.65
CA THR A 84 23.89 -17.96 -11.00
C THR A 84 22.78 -17.47 -10.07
N PRO A 85 23.00 -17.44 -8.75
CA PRO A 85 22.14 -16.72 -7.82
C PRO A 85 21.98 -15.26 -8.24
N PRO A 86 20.79 -14.64 -8.05
CA PRO A 86 19.57 -15.21 -7.48
C PRO A 86 18.76 -16.02 -8.51
N CYS A 87 18.05 -17.06 -8.04
CA CYS A 87 17.08 -17.82 -8.85
C CYS A 87 15.89 -16.92 -9.21
N ARG A 88 16.00 -16.20 -10.32
CA ARG A 88 14.86 -15.59 -11.00
C ARG A 88 14.06 -16.73 -11.61
N GLY A 89 12.76 -16.82 -11.32
CA GLY A 89 11.87 -17.75 -12.00
C GLY A 89 11.83 -17.41 -13.48
N ALA A 90 12.78 -17.93 -14.27
CA ALA A 90 12.92 -17.58 -15.67
C ALA A 90 11.70 -18.02 -16.52
N ASP A 91 10.90 -18.96 -15.99
CA ASP A 91 9.63 -19.40 -16.57
C ASP A 91 8.38 -18.78 -15.89
N PHE A 92 8.52 -17.93 -14.86
CA PHE A 92 7.40 -17.33 -14.15
C PHE A 92 7.56 -15.81 -14.00
N PRO A 93 7.07 -15.02 -14.96
CA PRO A 93 7.02 -13.57 -14.80
C PRO A 93 6.29 -13.19 -13.50
N GLY A 94 6.97 -12.44 -12.64
CA GLY A 94 6.40 -11.79 -11.45
C GLY A 94 6.36 -12.60 -10.15
N VAL A 95 7.13 -13.68 -10.02
CA VAL A 95 7.34 -14.34 -8.72
C VAL A 95 8.80 -14.31 -8.29
N PHE A 96 9.06 -13.61 -7.19
CA PHE A 96 10.35 -13.66 -6.50
C PHE A 96 10.29 -14.77 -5.45
N MET A 97 11.09 -15.81 -5.63
CA MET A 97 11.35 -16.82 -4.61
C MET A 97 12.72 -16.53 -4.00
N ILE A 98 12.76 -16.08 -2.75
CA ILE A 98 14.02 -16.03 -2.01
C ILE A 98 14.37 -17.45 -1.58
N SER A 99 15.51 -17.96 -2.06
CA SER A 99 16.07 -19.21 -1.56
C SER A 99 16.41 -19.06 -0.08
N PRO A 100 16.08 -20.04 0.78
CA PRO A 100 16.37 -19.98 2.21
C PRO A 100 17.88 -20.06 2.55
N VAL A 101 18.76 -20.16 1.54
CA VAL A 101 20.22 -20.30 1.70
C VAL A 101 20.97 -19.02 1.29
N GLU A 102 20.27 -17.96 0.89
CA GLU A 102 20.91 -16.71 0.46
C GLU A 102 21.07 -15.72 1.62
N SER A 103 22.33 -15.35 1.91
CA SER A 103 22.70 -14.54 3.08
C SER A 103 22.23 -13.09 3.07
N GLN A 104 21.59 -12.65 1.98
CA GLN A 104 21.23 -11.24 1.75
C GLN A 104 19.79 -10.87 2.17
N PHE A 105 18.99 -11.86 2.59
CA PHE A 105 17.62 -11.66 3.10
C PHE A 105 17.34 -12.51 4.35
N ASP A 106 18.36 -12.78 5.16
CA ASP A 106 18.30 -13.77 6.23
C ASP A 106 17.42 -13.34 7.42
N THR A 107 17.26 -12.04 7.66
CA THR A 107 16.46 -11.54 8.77
C THR A 107 15.19 -10.83 8.33
N VAL A 108 14.16 -10.88 9.19
CA VAL A 108 12.98 -10.00 9.07
C VAL A 108 13.41 -8.53 9.01
N GLY A 109 14.55 -8.17 9.63
CA GLY A 109 15.16 -6.85 9.52
C GLY A 109 15.63 -6.47 8.12
N ASP A 110 16.16 -7.41 7.33
CA ASP A 110 16.63 -7.16 5.95
C ASP A 110 15.46 -7.04 4.96
N LEU A 111 14.35 -7.72 5.23
CA LEU A 111 13.09 -7.61 4.47
C LEU A 111 12.35 -6.31 4.79
N ILE A 112 12.34 -5.89 6.05
CA ILE A 112 11.81 -4.58 6.47
C ILE A 112 12.75 -3.44 6.05
N ALA A 113 14.07 -3.70 5.97
CA ALA A 113 15.09 -2.77 5.49
C ALA A 113 15.29 -2.81 3.97
N MET A 114 14.55 -3.67 3.24
CA MET A 114 14.50 -3.61 1.78
C MET A 114 13.92 -2.25 1.43
N THR A 115 14.81 -1.34 1.05
CA THR A 115 14.42 0.03 0.83
C THR A 115 13.59 0.09 -0.43
N LEU A 116 12.77 1.13 -0.53
CA LEU A 116 12.03 1.49 -1.74
C LEU A 116 12.90 1.51 -3.01
N ASN A 117 14.19 1.82 -2.86
CA ASN A 117 15.17 1.81 -3.94
C ASN A 117 15.51 0.39 -4.41
N ASP A 118 15.46 -0.61 -3.53
CA ASP A 118 15.72 -2.03 -3.86
C ASP A 118 14.53 -2.64 -4.62
N TRP A 119 13.29 -2.24 -4.28
CA TRP A 119 12.07 -2.58 -5.04
C TRP A 119 12.06 -1.99 -6.46
N THR A 120 12.73 -0.86 -6.68
CA THR A 120 12.70 -0.11 -7.95
C THR A 120 13.92 -0.36 -8.84
N THR A 121 15.10 -0.65 -8.28
CA THR A 121 16.30 -1.03 -9.07
C THR A 121 16.26 -2.47 -9.57
N GLU A 122 15.70 -3.41 -8.79
CA GLU A 122 15.46 -4.80 -9.23
C GLU A 122 14.08 -4.97 -9.92
N GLY A 123 13.23 -3.94 -9.83
CA GLY A 123 11.79 -3.99 -10.13
C GLY A 123 11.35 -3.92 -11.58
N GLU A 124 12.20 -3.49 -12.53
CA GLU A 124 11.82 -3.50 -13.95
C GLU A 124 11.52 -4.92 -14.47
N SER A 125 12.04 -5.95 -13.78
CA SER A 125 11.79 -7.36 -14.11
C SER A 125 10.67 -8.03 -13.29
N LEU A 126 10.06 -7.31 -12.34
CA LEU A 126 9.18 -7.89 -11.31
C LEU A 126 7.75 -7.33 -11.39
N GLN A 127 7.19 -7.35 -12.59
CA GLN A 127 5.79 -6.98 -12.78
C GLN A 127 4.89 -8.17 -12.40
N ASN A 128 3.93 -7.93 -11.51
CA ASN A 128 2.92 -8.92 -11.18
C ASN A 128 2.08 -9.19 -12.46
N PRO A 129 2.06 -10.44 -12.97
CA PRO A 129 1.43 -10.77 -14.25
C PRO A 129 -0.07 -10.51 -14.25
N ALA A 130 -0.72 -10.48 -13.07
CA ALA A 130 -2.13 -10.12 -12.94
C ALA A 130 -2.44 -8.71 -13.47
N TYR A 131 -1.43 -7.84 -13.55
CA TYR A 131 -1.57 -6.44 -13.98
C TYR A 131 -0.75 -6.12 -15.24
N ASP A 132 -0.05 -7.09 -15.84
CA ASP A 132 0.67 -6.90 -17.10
C ASP A 132 -0.26 -7.15 -18.31
N PRO A 133 -0.62 -6.11 -19.10
CA PRO A 133 -1.47 -6.29 -20.28
C PRO A 133 -0.88 -7.20 -21.34
N ALA A 134 0.46 -7.29 -21.43
CA ALA A 134 1.13 -8.18 -22.39
C ALA A 134 0.89 -9.67 -22.06
N GLN A 135 0.54 -9.97 -20.80
CA GLN A 135 0.23 -11.31 -20.31
C GLN A 135 -1.27 -11.53 -20.06
N GLY A 136 -2.12 -10.61 -20.53
CA GLY A 136 -3.57 -10.67 -20.33
C GLY A 136 -4.04 -10.19 -18.95
N GLY A 137 -3.17 -9.55 -18.17
CA GLY A 137 -3.50 -8.89 -16.91
C GLY A 137 -4.32 -7.62 -17.11
N ALA A 138 -4.98 -7.18 -16.04
CA ALA A 138 -5.86 -6.01 -16.04
C ALA A 138 -5.36 -4.97 -15.02
N PRO A 139 -4.65 -3.91 -15.46
CA PRO A 139 -4.10 -2.89 -14.56
C PRO A 139 -5.17 -2.23 -13.68
N LEU A 140 -4.85 -2.06 -12.40
CA LEU A 140 -5.68 -1.32 -11.47
C LEU A 140 -5.69 0.17 -11.84
N GLN A 141 -6.86 0.80 -11.69
CA GLN A 141 -7.05 2.23 -11.87
C GLN A 141 -6.96 2.95 -10.54
N GLY A 142 -6.40 4.16 -10.52
CA GLY A 142 -6.33 5.00 -9.32
C GLY A 142 -5.19 4.63 -8.36
N VAL A 143 -4.22 3.83 -8.81
CA VAL A 143 -2.93 3.60 -8.15
C VAL A 143 -1.81 4.20 -9.00
N ALA A 144 -0.79 4.75 -8.35
CA ALA A 144 0.38 5.31 -9.02
C ALA A 144 1.29 4.20 -9.58
N GLU A 145 1.35 3.06 -8.88
CA GLU A 145 2.06 1.87 -9.33
C GLU A 145 1.22 0.60 -9.10
N GLN A 146 1.39 -0.38 -9.99
CA GLN A 146 0.71 -1.68 -9.84
C GLN A 146 1.31 -2.46 -8.67
N PRO A 147 0.47 -3.18 -7.89
CA PRO A 147 0.94 -3.86 -6.71
C PRO A 147 1.81 -5.07 -7.04
N ARG A 148 2.82 -5.29 -6.20
CA ARG A 148 3.86 -6.29 -6.39
C ARG A 148 3.93 -7.19 -5.16
N PHE A 149 4.37 -8.43 -5.34
CA PHE A 149 4.54 -9.36 -4.23
C PHE A 149 5.82 -10.18 -4.37
N LEU A 150 6.21 -10.74 -3.23
CA LEU A 150 7.42 -11.50 -3.02
C LEU A 150 7.07 -12.72 -2.17
N ILE A 151 7.61 -13.89 -2.50
CA ILE A 151 7.36 -15.13 -1.79
C ILE A 151 8.68 -15.66 -1.25
N ARG A 152 8.70 -16.02 0.03
CA ARG A 152 9.84 -16.67 0.68
C ARG A 152 9.41 -18.02 1.20
N GLU A 153 10.23 -19.04 1.01
CA GLU A 153 10.06 -20.31 1.73
C GLU A 153 10.61 -20.14 3.16
N ALA A 154 9.74 -20.17 4.15
CA ALA A 154 10.10 -19.92 5.53
C ALA A 154 10.59 -21.21 6.22
N ARG A 155 9.78 -22.28 6.22
CA ARG A 155 10.09 -23.54 6.91
C ARG A 155 9.34 -24.72 6.29
N ILE A 156 9.94 -25.90 6.36
CA ILE A 156 9.28 -27.18 6.03
C ILE A 156 8.85 -27.85 7.33
N ILE A 157 7.57 -28.15 7.46
CA ILE A 157 7.00 -28.90 8.58
C ILE A 157 6.70 -30.31 8.09
N ARG A 158 7.41 -31.29 8.63
CA ARG A 158 7.16 -32.70 8.35
C ARG A 158 5.99 -33.19 9.20
N ASP A 159 4.99 -33.83 8.59
CA ASP A 159 3.86 -34.42 9.32
C ASP A 159 4.20 -35.80 9.94
N SER A 160 5.42 -36.32 9.74
CA SER A 160 5.87 -37.62 10.26
C SER A 160 7.21 -37.52 11.02
N LEU A 161 7.35 -38.37 12.06
CA LEU A 161 8.59 -38.58 12.80
C LEU A 161 9.39 -39.80 12.30
N THR A 162 8.92 -40.49 11.25
CA THR A 162 9.62 -41.65 10.66
C THR A 162 10.86 -41.18 9.90
N LEU A 163 12.06 -41.54 10.37
CA LEU A 163 13.26 -41.49 9.54
C LEU A 163 13.29 -42.71 8.62
N GLY A 164 13.00 -42.53 7.33
CA GLY A 164 13.04 -43.60 6.33
C GLY A 164 12.26 -43.29 5.06
N ARG A 165 12.30 -44.20 4.07
CA ARG A 165 11.59 -44.06 2.79
C ARG A 165 10.11 -44.43 2.95
N GLY A 166 9.29 -43.44 3.27
CA GLY A 166 7.83 -43.46 3.14
C GLY A 166 7.38 -42.21 2.41
N ASP A 167 6.16 -42.22 1.87
CA ASP A 167 5.57 -41.06 1.20
C ASP A 167 5.32 -39.96 2.25
N GLU A 168 6.30 -39.06 2.40
CA GLU A 168 6.28 -38.03 3.42
C GLU A 168 5.38 -36.89 2.97
N THR A 169 4.22 -36.77 3.60
CA THR A 169 3.37 -35.60 3.40
C THR A 169 3.98 -34.43 4.17
N GLN A 170 4.56 -33.46 3.46
CA GLN A 170 5.21 -32.29 4.03
C GLN A 170 4.32 -31.04 3.85
N ARG A 171 4.37 -30.13 4.82
CA ARG A 171 3.72 -28.81 4.73
C ARG A 171 4.80 -27.76 4.55
N TYR A 172 4.62 -26.91 3.56
CA TYR A 172 5.53 -25.83 3.24
C TYR A 172 4.94 -24.53 3.77
N LEU A 173 5.71 -23.87 4.63
CA LEU A 173 5.39 -22.55 5.15
C LEU A 173 6.03 -21.52 4.23
N TYR A 174 5.20 -20.72 3.59
CA TYR A 174 5.61 -19.58 2.78
C TYR A 174 5.32 -18.28 3.52
N GLU A 175 6.17 -17.28 3.30
CA GLU A 175 5.97 -15.91 3.75
C GLU A 175 5.79 -15.05 2.51
N VAL A 176 4.62 -14.43 2.38
CA VAL A 176 4.27 -13.57 1.25
C VAL A 176 4.34 -12.13 1.70
N THR A 177 5.14 -11.32 1.04
CA THR A 177 5.27 -9.88 1.29
C THR A 177 4.78 -9.12 0.06
N ALA A 178 3.92 -8.12 0.23
CA ALA A 178 3.36 -7.35 -0.87
C ALA A 178 3.45 -5.85 -0.62
N ILE A 179 3.71 -5.09 -1.68
CA ILE A 179 3.61 -3.62 -1.71
C ILE A 179 2.38 -3.19 -2.46
N GLY A 180 1.72 -2.17 -1.93
CA GLY A 180 0.77 -1.34 -2.63
C GLY A 180 1.19 0.11 -2.59
N VAL A 181 1.02 0.80 -3.72
CA VAL A 181 1.18 2.25 -3.83
C VAL A 181 -0.20 2.86 -4.01
N GLY A 182 -0.46 3.96 -3.32
CA GLY A 182 -1.70 4.74 -3.38
C GLY A 182 -1.87 5.44 -4.72
N ALA A 183 -2.79 6.39 -4.80
CA ALA A 183 -2.91 7.27 -5.96
C ALA A 183 -1.69 8.19 -6.12
N GLU A 184 -0.97 8.49 -5.03
CA GLU A 184 0.30 9.22 -5.02
C GLU A 184 1.49 8.28 -4.80
N GLN A 185 2.63 8.56 -5.42
CA GLN A 185 3.82 7.71 -5.34
C GLN A 185 4.40 7.61 -3.92
N ASP A 186 4.22 8.65 -3.10
CA ASP A 186 4.73 8.69 -1.73
C ASP A 186 3.88 7.87 -0.73
N SER A 187 2.65 7.51 -1.10
CA SER A 187 1.75 6.75 -0.23
C SER A 187 1.92 5.26 -0.49
N GLN A 188 2.65 4.60 0.40
CA GLN A 188 2.99 3.19 0.20
C GLN A 188 2.71 2.37 1.45
N ARG A 189 2.30 1.12 1.24
CA ARG A 189 2.01 0.16 2.31
C ARG A 189 2.61 -1.18 1.96
N VAL A 190 3.27 -1.79 2.93
CA VAL A 190 3.82 -3.15 2.85
C VAL A 190 2.99 -4.04 3.78
N LEU A 191 2.52 -5.17 3.26
CA LEU A 191 1.83 -6.20 4.03
C LEU A 191 2.60 -7.51 3.95
N GLN A 192 2.49 -8.30 5.02
CA GLN A 192 3.14 -9.60 5.10
C GLN A 192 2.15 -10.62 5.66
N SER A 193 2.08 -11.78 5.02
CA SER A 193 1.27 -12.94 5.41
C SER A 193 2.13 -14.19 5.44
N THR A 194 1.70 -15.16 6.24
CA THR A 194 2.29 -16.48 6.24
C THR A 194 1.27 -17.48 5.72
N PHE A 195 1.61 -18.19 4.66
CA PHE A 195 0.73 -19.09 3.95
C PHE A 195 1.27 -20.52 4.01
N ILE A 196 0.44 -21.48 4.43
CA ILE A 196 0.83 -22.89 4.48
C ILE A 196 0.18 -23.61 3.31
N ARG A 197 1.00 -24.31 2.52
CA ARG A 197 0.50 -25.20 1.48
C ARG A 197 1.04 -26.61 1.66
N ARG A 198 0.19 -27.58 1.33
CA ARG A 198 0.55 -28.97 1.12
C ARG A 198 0.48 -29.27 -0.37
N PHE A 199 1.50 -29.94 -0.88
CA PHE A 199 1.53 -30.49 -2.23
C PHE A 199 1.15 -31.97 -2.19
#